data_AF-A0AAF5D0R5-F1
#
_entry.id   AF-A0AAF5D0R5-F1
#
_cell.length_a   1.000
_cell.length_b   1.000
_cell.length_c   1.000
_cell.angle_alpha   90.00
_cell.angle_beta   90.00
_cell.angle_gamma   90.00
#
_symmetry.space_group_name_H-M   'P 1'
#
loop_
_entity.id
_entity.type
_entity.pdbx_description
1 polymer ?
#
loop_
_entity_poly.entity_id
_entity_poly.type
_entity_poly.pdbx_seq_one_letter_code
_entity_poly.pdbx_strand_id
1 'polypeptide(L)'
;MCYSQSPSLERKRNSENSGGEEKKPNKLVQNDPYKVIYYLINSRVLYECNKRVFDKHQNVMIYYKFLHSKRKLKRMKISEPKGVLKINLEDFKNKFKIAEFSYSNIIRNNPFSQKIWPSIWRDCDFNCFGRNNFKILKIGLVNEINEYRRIHGVPKLRVSSKLNKWALKEAIRNSKAHKTGNCGFSIFGCVRGAGPAHFGNLIVKVLYDRFLSDYTWCNHYRGPLVQTQFLWKKTTDIGVGVKFDKGLIYVVFLFLPKGNIMGKYNNNVLPISEKVIYMYNYYANRQE
;
A
#
# COMPACT_ATOMS: atom_id res chain seq x y z
N MET A 1 -11.78 0.86 -9.63
CA MET A 1 -12.46 2.01 -8.97
C MET A 1 -11.47 2.64 -8.00
N CYS A 2 -11.54 3.96 -7.80
CA CYS A 2 -10.40 4.77 -7.37
C CYS A 2 -10.60 5.40 -6.01
N TYR A 3 -9.56 5.32 -5.17
CA TYR A 3 -9.46 6.04 -3.91
C TYR A 3 -8.42 7.16 -4.06
N SER A 4 -8.79 8.36 -4.51
CA SER A 4 -7.80 9.43 -4.57
C SER A 4 -7.38 9.84 -3.16
N GLN A 5 -6.10 9.79 -2.85
CA GLN A 5 -5.56 10.65 -1.81
C GLN A 5 -5.57 12.08 -2.37
N SER A 6 -6.06 13.03 -1.57
CA SER A 6 -6.37 14.42 -1.91
C SER A 6 -5.37 15.11 -2.87
N PRO A 7 -5.81 16.02 -3.75
CA PRO A 7 -4.94 16.66 -4.73
C PRO A 7 -4.25 17.91 -4.17
N SER A 8 -2.92 17.93 -4.18
CA SER A 8 -2.10 19.15 -4.07
C SER A 8 -0.71 18.84 -4.66
N LEU A 9 -0.05 19.63 -5.51
CA LEU A 9 -0.29 20.89 -6.20
C LEU A 9 0.15 20.70 -7.66
N GLU A 10 -0.47 21.41 -8.61
CA GLU A 10 0.18 21.72 -9.88
C GLU A 10 1.46 22.52 -9.58
N ARG A 11 2.64 21.98 -9.89
CA ARG A 11 3.83 22.81 -10.03
C ARG A 11 4.11 22.98 -11.52
N LYS A 12 3.95 24.23 -11.94
CA LYS A 12 4.46 24.77 -13.20
C LYS A 12 5.91 24.30 -13.41
N ARG A 13 6.23 23.90 -14.65
CA ARG A 13 7.60 23.72 -15.10
C ARG A 13 8.31 25.05 -14.90
N ASN A 14 9.39 25.06 -14.14
CA ASN A 14 10.47 26.02 -14.29
C ASN A 14 11.78 25.24 -14.18
N SER A 15 12.64 25.53 -15.14
CA SER A 15 14.00 25.06 -15.33
C SER A 15 14.93 25.59 -14.23
N GLU A 16 16.10 24.95 -14.18
CA GLU A 16 17.38 25.45 -13.68
C GLU A 16 17.74 25.34 -12.18
N ASN A 17 18.95 24.81 -12.04
CA ASN A 17 19.96 24.99 -11.00
C ASN A 17 19.91 24.11 -9.73
N SER A 18 20.85 23.15 -9.79
CA SER A 18 21.63 22.54 -8.73
C SER A 18 21.88 23.40 -7.50
N GLY A 19 21.48 22.87 -6.35
CA GLY A 19 21.89 23.31 -5.01
C GLY A 19 21.34 22.30 -4.02
N GLY A 20 22.21 21.72 -3.19
CA GLY A 20 21.82 20.75 -2.18
C GLY A 20 20.95 21.42 -1.11
N GLU A 21 19.70 20.99 -0.98
CA GLU A 21 18.83 21.39 0.12
C GLU A 21 18.30 20.17 0.85
N GLU A 22 18.46 20.22 2.18
CA GLU A 22 17.83 19.34 3.15
C GLU A 22 16.33 19.19 2.88
N LYS A 23 15.85 17.95 2.92
CA LYS A 23 14.42 17.65 2.76
C LYS A 23 13.64 18.12 4.00
N LYS A 24 13.13 19.35 3.95
CA LYS A 24 12.05 19.82 4.85
C LYS A 24 10.81 18.92 4.73
N PRO A 25 10.08 18.66 5.83
CA PRO A 25 8.97 17.72 5.85
C PRO A 25 7.76 18.36 5.17
N ASN A 26 7.42 17.93 3.96
CA ASN A 26 6.34 18.55 3.21
C ASN A 26 5.27 17.53 2.81
N LYS A 27 4.20 17.49 3.61
CA LYS A 27 2.81 17.33 3.18
C LYS A 27 1.86 17.42 4.38
N LEU A 28 1.29 18.61 4.60
CA LEU A 28 0.00 18.75 5.28
C LEU A 28 -1.06 18.07 4.39
N VAL A 29 -1.29 16.77 4.60
CA VAL A 29 -2.35 16.02 3.91
C VAL A 29 -3.67 16.34 4.58
N GLN A 30 -4.54 17.05 3.87
CA GLN A 30 -5.90 17.38 4.30
C GLN A 30 -6.71 16.10 4.58
N ASN A 31 -7.50 16.11 5.66
CA ASN A 31 -8.48 15.07 6.02
C ASN A 31 -9.34 14.69 4.82
N ASP A 32 -9.73 13.41 4.72
CA ASP A 32 -10.64 12.92 3.69
C ASP A 32 -11.98 13.67 3.74
N PRO A 33 -12.28 14.53 2.75
CA PRO A 33 -13.49 15.35 2.77
C PRO A 33 -14.75 14.53 2.54
N TYR A 34 -14.61 13.29 2.06
CA TYR A 34 -15.73 12.44 1.69
C TYR A 34 -15.81 11.18 2.54
N LYS A 35 -15.15 11.14 3.70
CA LYS A 35 -15.22 10.03 4.66
C LYS A 35 -16.65 9.50 4.84
N VAL A 36 -16.77 8.19 5.02
CA VAL A 36 -18.06 7.54 5.27
C VAL A 36 -18.25 7.39 6.77
N ILE A 37 -19.35 7.90 7.31
CA ILE A 37 -19.69 7.78 8.72
C ILE A 37 -20.78 6.72 8.87
N TYR A 38 -20.62 5.82 9.85
CA TYR A 38 -21.54 4.73 10.13
C TYR A 38 -22.31 5.11 11.39
N TYR A 39 -23.63 5.17 11.29
CA TYR A 39 -24.53 5.52 12.39
C TYR A 39 -25.41 4.32 12.75
N LEU A 40 -25.55 4.03 14.05
CA LEU A 40 -26.59 3.16 14.58
C LEU A 40 -27.78 4.02 14.99
N ILE A 41 -28.93 3.79 14.36
CA ILE A 41 -30.17 4.55 14.56
C ILE A 41 -31.33 3.55 14.65
N ASN A 42 -32.03 3.51 15.79
CA ASN A 42 -33.16 2.60 16.02
C ASN A 42 -32.85 1.15 15.60
N SER A 43 -31.69 0.63 16.02
CA SER A 43 -31.19 -0.72 15.70
C SER A 43 -30.87 -0.98 14.22
N ARG A 44 -30.83 0.06 13.38
CA ARG A 44 -30.41 -0.02 11.97
C ARG A 44 -29.10 0.75 11.75
N VAL A 45 -28.26 0.26 10.84
CA VAL A 45 -27.03 0.96 10.45
C VAL A 45 -27.31 1.79 9.20
N LEU A 46 -27.12 3.11 9.31
CA LEU A 46 -27.13 4.04 8.19
C LEU A 46 -25.73 4.56 7.92
N TYR A 47 -25.47 4.93 6.66
CA TYR A 47 -24.17 5.40 6.21
C TYR A 47 -24.31 6.80 5.64
N GLU A 48 -23.49 7.73 6.12
CA GLU A 48 -23.41 9.08 5.57
C GLU A 48 -22.11 9.26 4.79
N CYS A 49 -22.19 9.84 3.59
CA CYS A 49 -21.02 10.28 2.83
C CYS A 49 -21.37 11.58 2.13
N ASN A 50 -20.56 12.63 2.31
CA ASN A 50 -20.75 13.94 1.67
C ASN A 50 -22.21 14.44 1.75
N LYS A 51 -22.79 14.46 2.96
CA LYS A 51 -24.17 14.89 3.27
C LYS A 51 -25.28 14.08 2.57
N ARG A 52 -24.98 12.86 2.12
CA ARG A 52 -25.96 11.91 1.56
C ARG A 52 -26.01 10.67 2.42
N VAL A 53 -27.23 10.19 2.69
CA VAL A 53 -27.48 9.06 3.58
C VAL A 53 -27.89 7.82 2.78
N PHE A 54 -27.42 6.66 3.19
CA PHE A 54 -27.69 5.36 2.56
C PHE A 54 -28.03 4.33 3.64
N ASP A 55 -28.87 3.35 3.31
CA ASP A 55 -29.16 2.16 4.12
C ASP A 55 -28.33 0.94 3.70
N LYS A 56 -27.74 0.97 2.50
CA LYS A 56 -26.90 -0.12 1.96
C LYS A 56 -25.44 0.30 1.85
N HIS A 57 -24.58 -0.47 2.53
CA HIS A 57 -23.13 -0.28 2.49
C HIS A 57 -22.56 -0.23 1.06
N GLN A 58 -23.06 -1.08 0.16
CA GLN A 58 -22.60 -1.10 -1.23
C GLN A 58 -22.85 0.24 -1.95
N ASN A 59 -24.00 0.89 -1.71
CA ASN A 59 -24.36 2.14 -2.38
C ASN A 59 -23.46 3.29 -1.92
N VAL A 60 -23.26 3.43 -0.60
CA VAL A 60 -22.38 4.48 -0.06
C VAL A 60 -20.94 4.30 -0.53
N MET A 61 -20.43 3.07 -0.64
CA MET A 61 -19.07 2.82 -1.10
C MET A 61 -18.90 3.10 -2.60
N ILE A 62 -19.92 2.84 -3.43
CA ILE A 62 -19.94 3.25 -4.83
C ILE A 62 -19.88 4.77 -4.94
N TYR A 63 -20.67 5.49 -4.13
CA TYR A 63 -20.68 6.95 -4.09
C TYR A 63 -19.36 7.54 -3.59
N TYR A 64 -18.79 7.00 -2.51
CA TYR A 64 -17.49 7.37 -1.97
C TYR A 64 -16.38 7.26 -3.04
N LYS A 65 -16.30 6.12 -3.74
CA LYS A 65 -15.35 5.90 -4.85
C LYS A 65 -15.59 6.84 -6.02
N PHE A 66 -16.84 7.23 -6.24
CA PHE A 66 -17.21 8.19 -7.29
C PHE A 66 -16.70 9.59 -6.96
N LEU A 67 -16.90 10.07 -5.71
CA LEU A 67 -16.39 11.37 -5.25
C LEU A 67 -14.86 11.46 -5.30
N HIS A 68 -14.18 10.33 -5.11
CA HIS A 68 -12.73 10.23 -5.26
C HIS A 68 -12.25 10.05 -6.71
N SER A 69 -13.16 9.97 -7.68
CA SER A 69 -12.83 9.86 -9.10
C SER A 69 -12.91 11.21 -9.80
N LYS A 70 -11.75 11.87 -9.98
CA LYS A 70 -11.64 13.16 -10.69
C LYS A 70 -12.33 13.19 -12.06
N ARG A 71 -12.36 12.06 -12.77
CA ARG A 71 -12.96 11.96 -14.11
C ARG A 71 -14.49 12.05 -14.09
N LYS A 72 -15.14 11.68 -12.98
CA LYS A 72 -16.60 11.59 -12.91
C LYS A 72 -17.27 12.81 -12.28
N LEU A 73 -16.59 13.57 -11.42
CA LEU A 73 -17.16 14.80 -10.86
C LEU A 73 -17.55 15.84 -11.91
N LYS A 74 -16.80 15.93 -13.03
CA LYS A 74 -17.17 16.80 -14.16
C LYS A 74 -18.54 16.45 -14.79
N ARG A 75 -19.05 15.23 -14.57
CA ARG A 75 -20.35 14.74 -15.07
C ARG A 75 -21.45 14.73 -14.01
N MET A 76 -21.16 15.16 -12.79
CA MET A 76 -22.02 15.00 -11.61
C MET A 76 -23.28 15.88 -11.62
N LYS A 77 -23.41 16.80 -12.59
CA LYS A 77 -24.62 17.62 -12.75
C LYS A 77 -25.89 16.83 -13.11
N ILE A 78 -25.84 15.51 -13.30
CA ILE A 78 -26.87 14.80 -14.10
C ILE A 78 -27.78 13.84 -13.29
N SER A 79 -27.43 13.35 -12.10
CA SER A 79 -28.36 12.47 -11.34
C SER A 79 -27.99 12.26 -9.87
N GLU A 80 -29.00 12.12 -9.00
CA GLU A 80 -28.82 11.68 -7.60
C GLU A 80 -28.13 10.30 -7.53
N PRO A 81 -27.20 10.07 -6.59
CA PRO A 81 -26.59 8.76 -6.42
C PRO A 81 -27.65 7.69 -6.12
N LYS A 82 -27.44 6.48 -6.63
CA LYS A 82 -28.35 5.36 -6.41
C LYS A 82 -28.48 5.03 -4.91
N GLY A 83 -29.71 4.96 -4.42
CA GLY A 83 -30.04 4.50 -3.06
C GLY A 83 -29.83 5.55 -1.96
N VAL A 84 -29.79 6.83 -2.32
CA VAL A 84 -29.83 7.92 -1.34
C VAL A 84 -31.20 7.94 -0.66
N LEU A 85 -31.20 8.06 0.66
CA LEU A 85 -32.38 8.27 1.48
C LEU A 85 -32.67 9.77 1.62
N LYS A 86 -33.94 10.15 1.48
CA LYS A 86 -34.43 11.51 1.75
C LYS A 86 -34.81 11.66 3.22
N ILE A 87 -33.80 11.63 4.09
CA ILE A 87 -33.98 11.78 5.54
C ILE A 87 -32.98 12.81 6.06
N ASN A 88 -33.33 13.52 7.14
CA ASN A 88 -32.38 14.30 7.90
C ASN A 88 -31.91 13.48 9.11
N LEU A 89 -30.59 13.27 9.23
CA LEU A 89 -30.02 12.54 10.37
C LEU A 89 -30.19 13.28 11.70
N GLU A 90 -30.50 14.57 11.68
CA GLU A 90 -30.77 15.38 12.87
C GLU A 90 -32.13 15.07 13.51
N ASP A 91 -33.07 14.51 12.74
CA ASP A 91 -34.42 14.17 13.23
C ASP A 91 -34.40 12.99 14.22
N PHE A 92 -33.32 12.20 14.24
CA PHE A 92 -33.19 11.01 15.07
C PHE A 92 -32.49 11.32 16.40
N LYS A 93 -33.24 11.27 17.51
CA LYS A 93 -32.70 11.44 18.87
C LYS A 93 -31.70 10.35 19.26
N ASN A 94 -31.97 9.09 18.89
CA ASN A 94 -31.13 7.92 19.22
C ASN A 94 -30.13 7.60 18.10
N LYS A 95 -29.22 8.54 17.81
CA LYS A 95 -28.19 8.39 16.77
C LYS A 95 -26.79 8.28 17.38
N PHE A 96 -26.14 7.14 17.17
CA PHE A 96 -24.79 6.89 17.65
C PHE A 96 -23.83 6.70 16.48
N LYS A 97 -22.71 7.43 16.45
CA LYS A 97 -21.62 7.16 15.51
C LYS A 97 -20.89 5.90 15.97
N ILE A 98 -20.91 4.84 15.16
CA ILE A 98 -20.28 3.56 15.51
C ILE A 98 -18.94 3.32 14.76
N ALA A 99 -18.75 3.96 13.61
CA ALA A 99 -17.49 3.89 12.87
C ALA A 99 -17.32 5.06 11.90
N GLU A 100 -16.08 5.24 11.45
CA GLU A 100 -15.71 6.15 10.37
C GLU A 100 -14.79 5.40 9.40
N PHE A 101 -15.03 5.55 8.11
CA PHE A 101 -14.19 5.04 7.05
C PHE A 101 -13.57 6.20 6.29
N SER A 102 -12.24 6.24 6.29
CA SER A 102 -11.44 7.12 5.44
C SER A 102 -10.27 6.34 4.89
N TYR A 103 -10.26 6.12 3.57
CA TYR A 103 -9.20 5.36 2.93
C TYR A 103 -7.85 6.05 3.09
N SER A 104 -7.78 7.37 2.84
CA SER A 104 -6.53 8.13 2.93
C SER A 104 -5.95 8.13 4.35
N ASN A 105 -6.78 8.28 5.38
CA ASN A 105 -6.31 8.26 6.77
C ASN A 105 -5.75 6.89 7.15
N ILE A 106 -6.42 5.81 6.74
CA ILE A 106 -6.01 4.44 7.06
C ILE A 106 -4.71 4.07 6.35
N ILE A 107 -4.57 4.43 5.07
CA ILE A 107 -3.29 4.22 4.36
C ILE A 107 -2.18 5.08 4.95
N ARG A 108 -2.46 6.33 5.35
CA ARG A 108 -1.49 7.23 5.97
C ARG A 108 -0.93 6.65 7.27
N ASN A 109 -1.80 6.16 8.15
CA ASN A 109 -1.40 5.58 9.42
C ASN A 109 -0.74 4.19 9.24
N ASN A 110 -1.01 3.54 8.11
CA ASN A 110 -0.54 2.21 7.73
C ASN A 110 -0.47 1.22 8.90
N PRO A 111 -1.63 0.87 9.47
CA PRO A 111 -1.64 -0.06 10.60
C PRO A 111 -1.37 -1.50 10.18
N PHE A 112 -1.39 -1.78 8.87
CA PHE A 112 -1.23 -3.11 8.34
C PHE A 112 0.19 -3.62 8.53
N SER A 113 1.20 -2.83 8.17
CA SER A 113 2.59 -3.24 8.39
C SER A 113 2.95 -3.33 9.87
N GLN A 114 2.33 -2.49 10.71
CA GLN A 114 2.48 -2.54 12.17
C GLN A 114 1.94 -3.84 12.78
N LYS A 115 0.90 -4.44 12.20
CA LYS A 115 0.35 -5.74 12.64
C LYS A 115 1.01 -6.95 11.96
N ILE A 116 1.27 -6.86 10.65
CA ILE A 116 1.82 -7.96 9.85
C ILE A 116 3.27 -8.26 10.24
N TRP A 117 4.11 -7.23 10.37
CA TRP A 117 5.52 -7.41 10.68
C TRP A 117 5.77 -8.21 11.97
N PRO A 118 5.22 -7.84 13.14
CA PRO A 118 5.46 -8.60 14.37
C PRO A 118 4.85 -10.01 14.31
N SER A 119 3.75 -10.22 13.55
CA SER A 119 3.18 -11.57 13.39
C SER A 119 4.10 -12.55 12.66
N ILE A 120 5.00 -12.05 11.83
CA ILE A 120 5.92 -12.86 11.02
C ILE A 120 7.27 -13.01 11.73
N TRP A 121 7.80 -11.92 12.27
CA TRP A 121 9.14 -11.90 12.83
C TRP A 121 9.16 -12.24 14.31
N ARG A 122 8.10 -11.93 15.07
CA ARG A 122 8.06 -12.10 16.54
C ARG A 122 9.36 -11.58 17.16
N ASP A 123 10.08 -12.44 17.90
CA ASP A 123 11.35 -12.13 18.55
C ASP A 123 12.58 -12.60 17.73
N CYS A 124 12.39 -12.91 16.45
CA CYS A 124 13.48 -13.35 15.56
C CYS A 124 14.36 -12.14 15.16
N ASP A 125 15.33 -11.86 16.02
CA ASP A 125 16.38 -10.87 15.83
C ASP A 125 17.44 -11.30 14.78
N PHE A 126 18.51 -10.52 14.65
CA PHE A 126 19.62 -10.84 13.75
C PHE A 126 20.25 -12.21 14.02
N ASN A 127 20.39 -12.59 15.29
CA ASN A 127 20.95 -13.88 15.66
C ASN A 127 20.06 -15.03 15.22
N CYS A 128 18.74 -14.82 15.15
CA CYS A 128 17.79 -15.77 14.60
C CYS A 128 17.80 -15.77 13.06
N PHE A 129 17.53 -14.62 12.40
CA PHE A 129 17.33 -14.59 10.96
C PHE A 129 18.63 -14.64 10.14
N GLY A 130 19.77 -14.31 10.76
CA GLY A 130 21.10 -14.33 10.15
C GLY A 130 21.67 -15.73 9.95
N ARG A 131 21.19 -16.73 10.72
CA ARG A 131 21.66 -18.12 10.66
C ARG A 131 21.47 -18.75 9.28
N ASN A 132 22.27 -19.78 9.00
CA ASN A 132 22.14 -20.64 7.83
C ASN A 132 22.08 -19.85 6.51
N ASN A 133 22.99 -18.89 6.34
CA ASN A 133 23.05 -18.02 5.16
C ASN A 133 21.70 -17.32 4.89
N PHE A 134 21.13 -16.72 5.94
CA PHE A 134 19.89 -15.95 5.91
C PHE A 134 18.67 -16.75 5.43
N LYS A 135 18.63 -18.07 5.68
CA LYS A 135 17.50 -18.93 5.25
C LYS A 135 16.19 -18.45 5.84
N ILE A 136 16.17 -18.18 7.15
CA ILE A 136 14.99 -17.68 7.87
C ILE A 136 14.59 -16.30 7.37
N LEU A 137 15.56 -15.40 7.18
CA LEU A 137 15.29 -14.08 6.60
C LEU A 137 14.59 -14.18 5.24
N LYS A 138 15.09 -15.01 4.32
CA LYS A 138 14.47 -15.18 2.99
C LYS A 138 13.02 -15.66 3.07
N ILE A 139 12.73 -16.61 3.96
CA ILE A 139 11.36 -17.13 4.16
C ILE A 139 10.47 -16.03 4.75
N GLY A 140 10.91 -15.35 5.81
CA GLY A 140 10.17 -14.29 6.47
C GLY A 140 9.85 -13.12 5.53
N LEU A 141 10.81 -12.69 4.70
CA LEU A 141 10.58 -11.60 3.73
C LEU A 141 9.54 -11.97 2.65
N VAL A 142 9.48 -13.24 2.22
CA VAL A 142 8.46 -13.69 1.25
C VAL A 142 7.09 -13.79 1.91
N ASN A 143 7.01 -14.32 3.13
CA ASN A 143 5.76 -14.38 3.92
C ASN A 143 5.24 -12.96 4.17
N GLU A 144 6.16 -12.08 4.60
CA GLU A 144 6.23 -10.64 4.38
C GLU A 144 5.26 -10.05 3.34
N ILE A 145 5.79 -10.13 2.11
CA ILE A 145 5.18 -9.69 0.87
C ILE A 145 3.84 -10.40 0.63
N ASN A 146 3.73 -11.69 0.95
CA ASN A 146 2.50 -12.46 0.72
C ASN A 146 1.34 -12.01 1.61
N GLU A 147 1.61 -11.57 2.84
CA GLU A 147 0.58 -10.95 3.70
C GLU A 147 0.14 -9.58 3.17
N TYR A 148 1.07 -8.77 2.67
CA TYR A 148 0.71 -7.54 1.95
C TYR A 148 -0.12 -7.83 0.70
N ARG A 149 0.27 -8.84 -0.08
CA ARG A 149 -0.52 -9.30 -1.24
C ARG A 149 -1.93 -9.73 -0.84
N ARG A 150 -2.08 -10.45 0.27
CA ARG A 150 -3.38 -10.90 0.79
C ARG A 150 -4.31 -9.71 1.10
N ILE A 151 -3.83 -8.67 1.79
CA ILE A 151 -4.68 -7.52 2.13
C ILE A 151 -5.10 -6.68 0.91
N HIS A 152 -4.28 -6.71 -0.14
CA HIS A 152 -4.56 -6.14 -1.46
C HIS A 152 -5.41 -7.05 -2.36
N GLY A 153 -5.78 -8.25 -1.90
CA GLY A 153 -6.58 -9.20 -2.67
C GLY A 153 -5.87 -9.75 -3.92
N VAL A 154 -4.53 -9.81 -3.90
CA VAL A 154 -3.73 -10.38 -5.00
C VAL A 154 -3.15 -11.75 -4.60
N PRO A 155 -3.06 -12.75 -5.52
CA PRO A 155 -2.63 -14.11 -5.19
C PRO A 155 -1.21 -14.17 -4.62
N LYS A 156 -0.92 -15.10 -3.70
CA LYS A 156 0.43 -15.30 -3.14
C LYS A 156 1.48 -15.64 -4.22
N LEU A 157 2.71 -15.18 -4.02
CA LEU A 157 3.88 -15.54 -4.82
C LEU A 157 4.43 -16.89 -4.38
N ARG A 158 4.96 -17.66 -5.33
CA ARG A 158 5.70 -18.90 -5.08
C ARG A 158 7.20 -18.63 -5.16
N VAL A 159 7.96 -19.28 -4.28
CA VAL A 159 9.43 -19.16 -4.31
C VAL A 159 9.98 -20.00 -5.45
N SER A 160 10.83 -19.40 -6.28
CA SER A 160 11.53 -20.09 -7.37
C SER A 160 13.02 -20.23 -7.04
N SER A 161 13.49 -21.47 -6.95
CA SER A 161 14.92 -21.78 -6.75
C SER A 161 15.81 -21.20 -7.86
N LYS A 162 15.31 -21.15 -9.10
CA LYS A 162 16.03 -20.53 -10.22
C LYS A 162 16.16 -19.02 -10.00
N LEU A 163 15.08 -18.33 -9.64
CA LEU A 163 15.13 -16.89 -9.35
C LEU A 163 15.99 -16.57 -8.12
N ASN A 164 16.00 -17.42 -7.08
CA ASN A 164 16.87 -17.26 -5.91
C ASN A 164 18.35 -17.22 -6.32
N LYS A 165 18.79 -18.11 -7.23
CA LYS A 165 20.18 -18.12 -7.73
C LYS A 165 20.53 -16.81 -8.45
N TRP A 166 19.64 -16.32 -9.31
CA TRP A 166 19.83 -15.04 -10.02
C TRP A 166 19.83 -13.84 -9.07
N ALA A 167 18.91 -13.82 -8.11
CA ALA A 167 18.80 -12.77 -7.12
C ALA A 167 20.05 -12.72 -6.22
N LEU A 168 20.62 -13.88 -5.84
CA LEU A 168 21.86 -13.94 -5.07
C LEU A 168 23.05 -13.40 -5.86
N LYS A 169 23.19 -13.77 -7.14
CA LYS A 169 24.23 -13.19 -8.02
C LYS A 169 24.11 -11.67 -8.08
N GLU A 170 22.89 -11.15 -8.15
CA GLU A 170 22.65 -9.71 -8.13
C GLU A 170 22.99 -9.05 -6.79
N ALA A 171 22.62 -9.67 -5.67
CA ALA A 171 22.96 -9.17 -4.34
C ALA A 171 24.48 -9.07 -4.13
N ILE A 172 25.25 -10.05 -4.63
CA ILE A 172 26.72 -10.03 -4.62
C ILE A 172 27.28 -8.90 -5.48
N ARG A 173 26.71 -8.66 -6.67
CA ARG A 173 27.12 -7.53 -7.51
C ARG A 173 26.82 -6.18 -6.86
N ASN A 174 25.64 -6.05 -6.23
CA ASN A 174 25.25 -4.82 -5.53
C ASN A 174 26.16 -4.54 -4.32
N SER A 175 26.56 -5.56 -3.56
CA SER A 175 27.43 -5.37 -2.40
C SER A 175 28.82 -4.85 -2.81
N LYS A 176 29.39 -5.40 -3.89
CA LYS A 176 30.70 -4.98 -4.42
C LYS A 176 30.68 -3.56 -4.99
N ALA A 177 29.57 -3.15 -5.61
CA ALA A 177 29.46 -1.87 -6.29
C ALA A 177 28.76 -0.78 -5.45
N HIS A 178 28.37 -1.08 -4.20
CA HIS A 178 27.52 -0.23 -3.36
C HIS A 178 26.26 0.33 -4.08
N LYS A 179 25.69 -0.47 -5.01
CA LYS A 179 24.57 -0.03 -5.86
C LYS A 179 23.23 -0.22 -5.16
N THR A 180 22.45 0.86 -5.11
CA THR A 180 21.06 0.87 -4.59
C THR A 180 20.01 1.22 -5.65
N GLY A 181 20.42 1.48 -6.89
CA GLY A 181 19.54 1.93 -7.99
C GLY A 181 18.65 0.84 -8.61
N ASN A 182 18.16 1.08 -9.84
CA ASN A 182 17.32 0.13 -10.57
C ASN A 182 18.08 -1.13 -11.02
N CYS A 183 17.38 -2.26 -11.12
CA CYS A 183 17.98 -3.47 -11.67
C CYS A 183 17.99 -3.45 -13.19
N GLY A 184 19.13 -3.81 -13.78
CA GLY A 184 19.31 -3.83 -15.23
C GLY A 184 18.66 -5.03 -15.94
N PHE A 185 17.71 -5.73 -15.31
CA PHE A 185 17.06 -6.89 -15.93
C PHE A 185 15.91 -6.45 -16.84
N SER A 186 15.98 -6.83 -18.11
CA SER A 186 14.88 -6.66 -19.07
C SER A 186 13.72 -7.60 -18.75
N ILE A 187 14.02 -8.87 -18.40
CA ILE A 187 13.06 -9.97 -18.24
C ILE A 187 12.42 -10.09 -16.85
N PHE A 188 13.09 -9.62 -15.80
CA PHE A 188 12.62 -9.76 -14.42
C PHE A 188 12.06 -8.44 -13.89
N GLY A 189 11.00 -8.54 -13.10
CA GLY A 189 10.72 -7.48 -12.12
C GLY A 189 11.80 -7.50 -11.05
N CYS A 190 12.17 -6.34 -10.51
CA CYS A 190 13.22 -6.30 -9.50
C CYS A 190 13.02 -5.18 -8.49
N VAL A 191 13.21 -5.51 -7.22
CA VAL A 191 13.24 -4.57 -6.10
C VAL A 191 14.51 -4.85 -5.30
N ARG A 192 15.20 -3.79 -4.87
CA ARG A 192 16.41 -3.89 -4.05
C ARG A 192 16.16 -3.24 -2.69
N GLY A 193 16.80 -3.79 -1.67
CA GLY A 193 16.90 -3.19 -0.34
C GLY A 193 18.33 -3.34 0.18
N ALA A 194 18.79 -2.36 0.93
CA ALA A 194 20.07 -2.44 1.63
C ALA A 194 19.98 -1.68 2.95
N GLY A 195 20.76 -2.09 3.95
CA GLY A 195 20.81 -1.44 5.26
C GLY A 195 21.68 -2.21 6.25
N PRO A 196 21.76 -1.74 7.51
CA PRO A 196 22.44 -2.45 8.58
C PRO A 196 21.87 -3.86 8.76
N ALA A 197 22.74 -4.85 8.92
CA ALA A 197 22.32 -6.25 8.90
C ALA A 197 21.34 -6.60 10.03
N HIS A 198 21.46 -5.96 11.19
CA HIS A 198 20.56 -6.16 12.33
C HIS A 198 19.11 -5.72 12.06
N PHE A 199 18.88 -4.89 11.05
CA PHE A 199 17.55 -4.49 10.57
C PHE A 199 17.12 -5.23 9.30
N GLY A 200 17.76 -6.35 8.95
CA GLY A 200 17.45 -7.10 7.73
C GLY A 200 15.97 -7.51 7.61
N ASN A 201 15.34 -7.83 8.74
CA ASN A 201 13.91 -8.16 8.82
C ASN A 201 12.96 -6.96 8.62
N LEU A 202 13.45 -5.71 8.62
CA LEU A 202 12.64 -4.51 8.38
C LEU A 202 12.61 -4.07 6.91
N ILE A 203 13.42 -4.67 6.03
CA ILE A 203 13.59 -4.19 4.65
C ILE A 203 12.28 -4.14 3.88
N VAL A 204 11.49 -5.23 3.92
CA VAL A 204 10.20 -5.28 3.21
C VAL A 204 9.20 -4.31 3.82
N LYS A 205 9.14 -4.22 5.16
CA LYS A 205 8.30 -3.25 5.88
C LYS A 205 8.57 -1.83 5.43
N VAL A 206 9.82 -1.38 5.46
CA VAL A 206 10.22 -0.01 5.07
C VAL A 206 9.89 0.27 3.60
N LEU A 207 10.18 -0.68 2.71
CA LEU A 207 9.85 -0.53 1.29
C LEU A 207 8.34 -0.43 1.05
N TYR A 208 7.54 -1.23 1.77
CA TYR A 208 6.10 -1.24 1.66
C TYR A 208 5.44 0.00 2.28
N ASP A 209 5.91 0.46 3.45
CA ASP A 209 5.45 1.67 4.10
C ASP A 209 5.66 2.90 3.22
N ARG A 210 6.85 3.00 2.60
CA ARG A 210 7.15 4.03 1.61
C ARG A 210 6.22 3.94 0.40
N PHE A 211 6.01 2.72 -0.11
CA PHE A 211 5.09 2.49 -1.22
C PHE A 211 3.68 3.01 -0.91
N LEU A 212 3.11 2.66 0.24
CA LEU A 212 1.77 3.09 0.64
C LEU A 212 1.65 4.61 0.82
N SER A 213 2.70 5.25 1.32
CA SER A 213 2.74 6.71 1.50
C SER A 213 2.84 7.49 0.18
N ASP A 214 3.63 6.97 -0.77
CA ASP A 214 3.94 7.68 -2.01
C ASP A 214 2.98 7.33 -3.17
N TYR A 215 2.37 6.14 -3.17
CA TYR A 215 1.57 5.65 -4.29
C TYR A 215 0.18 6.28 -4.33
N THR A 216 -0.07 7.05 -5.39
CA THR A 216 -1.40 7.62 -5.64
C THR A 216 -2.29 6.65 -6.40
N TRP A 217 -3.24 6.04 -5.69
CA TRP A 217 -4.26 5.22 -6.32
C TRP A 217 -4.99 6.03 -7.40
N CYS A 218 -5.00 5.50 -8.63
CA CYS A 218 -5.62 6.07 -9.82
C CYS A 218 -5.00 7.31 -10.47
N ASN A 219 -3.84 7.76 -10.00
CA ASN A 219 -3.03 8.72 -10.73
C ASN A 219 -1.71 8.07 -11.17
N HIS A 220 -1.67 7.60 -12.42
CA HIS A 220 -0.55 6.85 -13.01
C HIS A 220 0.70 7.70 -13.24
N TYR A 221 0.61 9.02 -13.02
CA TYR A 221 1.63 9.97 -13.45
C TYR A 221 2.81 10.12 -12.48
N ARG A 222 2.66 9.71 -11.21
CA ARG A 222 3.83 9.64 -10.33
C ARG A 222 4.56 8.35 -10.67
N GLY A 223 5.70 8.52 -11.34
CA GLY A 223 6.51 7.44 -11.92
C GLY A 223 6.53 6.20 -11.04
N PRO A 224 6.33 5.02 -11.63
CA PRO A 224 5.99 3.85 -10.85
C PRO A 224 7.10 3.49 -9.88
N LEU A 225 6.74 3.50 -8.60
CA LEU A 225 7.59 3.00 -7.53
C LEU A 225 7.94 1.54 -7.85
N VAL A 226 9.23 1.19 -7.87
CA VAL A 226 9.67 -0.19 -8.16
C VAL A 226 8.96 -1.21 -7.27
N GLN A 227 8.59 -0.80 -6.05
CA GLN A 227 7.84 -1.53 -5.04
C GLN A 227 6.44 -1.98 -5.49
N THR A 228 5.82 -1.36 -6.51
CA THR A 228 4.56 -1.88 -7.08
C THR A 228 4.69 -3.32 -7.58
N GLN A 229 5.93 -3.75 -7.85
CA GLN A 229 6.25 -5.12 -8.21
C GLN A 229 5.86 -6.14 -7.13
N PHE A 230 5.96 -5.80 -5.84
CA PHE A 230 5.53 -6.68 -4.74
C PHE A 230 4.06 -7.07 -4.88
N LEU A 231 3.22 -6.13 -5.32
CA LEU A 231 1.77 -6.28 -5.40
C LEU A 231 1.27 -6.64 -6.80
N TRP A 232 2.15 -6.75 -7.78
CA TRP A 232 1.74 -6.95 -9.16
C TRP A 232 0.93 -8.26 -9.31
N LYS A 233 -0.37 -8.14 -9.59
CA LYS A 233 -1.32 -9.27 -9.59
C LYS A 233 -0.90 -10.40 -10.53
N LYS A 234 -0.40 -10.07 -11.72
CA LYS A 234 0.02 -11.07 -12.72
C LYS A 234 1.39 -11.71 -12.43
N THR A 235 2.14 -11.22 -11.45
CA THR A 235 3.40 -11.85 -11.02
C THR A 235 3.07 -13.05 -10.14
N THR A 236 3.70 -14.20 -10.42
CA THR A 236 3.40 -15.49 -9.79
C THR A 236 4.56 -16.03 -8.97
N ASP A 237 5.79 -15.71 -9.36
CA ASP A 237 7.00 -16.30 -8.78
C ASP A 237 7.98 -15.22 -8.32
N ILE A 238 8.67 -15.50 -7.22
CA ILE A 238 9.67 -14.63 -6.59
C ILE A 238 10.95 -15.40 -6.31
N GLY A 239 12.08 -14.72 -6.43
CA GLY A 239 13.35 -15.15 -5.86
C GLY A 239 13.95 -14.08 -4.97
N VAL A 240 14.61 -14.49 -3.89
CA VAL A 240 15.24 -13.60 -2.91
C VAL A 240 16.71 -13.97 -2.76
N GLY A 241 17.57 -12.99 -3.06
CA GLY A 241 19.00 -13.04 -2.86
C GLY A 241 19.40 -12.17 -1.69
N VAL A 242 20.31 -12.66 -0.85
CA VAL A 242 20.79 -11.94 0.32
C VAL A 242 22.30 -12.04 0.35
N LYS A 243 23.00 -10.91 0.47
CA LYS A 243 24.44 -10.84 0.67
C LYS A 243 24.74 -9.95 1.87
N PHE A 244 25.46 -10.50 2.85
CA PHE A 244 26.06 -9.73 3.94
C PHE A 244 27.48 -9.31 3.55
N ASP A 245 27.81 -8.04 3.77
CA ASP A 245 29.12 -7.46 3.49
C ASP A 245 29.36 -6.24 4.41
N LYS A 246 30.46 -6.25 5.17
CA LYS A 246 30.89 -5.15 6.06
C LYS A 246 29.77 -4.59 6.97
N GLY A 247 29.01 -5.47 7.63
CA GLY A 247 27.93 -5.07 8.53
C GLY A 247 26.62 -4.67 7.83
N LEU A 248 26.62 -4.58 6.50
CA LEU A 248 25.44 -4.30 5.69
C LEU A 248 24.87 -5.58 5.10
N ILE A 249 23.56 -5.58 4.88
CA ILE A 249 22.86 -6.61 4.14
C ILE A 249 22.29 -6.01 2.85
N TYR A 250 22.50 -6.71 1.73
CA TYR A 250 21.97 -6.38 0.42
C TYR A 250 20.96 -7.45 0.03
N VAL A 251 19.72 -7.04 -0.18
CA VAL A 251 18.62 -7.94 -0.54
C VAL A 251 18.12 -7.57 -1.93
N VAL A 252 17.99 -8.58 -2.78
CA VAL A 252 17.42 -8.44 -4.11
C VAL A 252 16.23 -9.38 -4.24
N PHE A 253 15.11 -8.82 -4.67
CA PHE A 253 13.90 -9.55 -5.00
C PHE A 253 13.75 -9.55 -6.52
N LEU A 254 13.67 -10.74 -7.13
CA LEU A 254 13.38 -10.91 -8.55
C LEU A 254 11.98 -11.52 -8.72
N PHE A 255 11.28 -11.07 -9.75
CA PHE A 255 9.87 -11.40 -9.96
C PHE A 255 9.61 -11.84 -11.40
N LEU A 256 8.75 -12.85 -11.55
CA LEU A 256 8.31 -13.37 -12.85
C LEU A 256 6.80 -13.71 -12.81
N PRO A 257 6.02 -13.37 -13.85
CA PRO A 257 6.32 -12.38 -14.89
C PRO A 257 6.68 -10.99 -14.33
N LYS A 258 7.47 -10.23 -15.08
CA LYS A 258 7.80 -8.83 -14.76
C LYS A 258 6.54 -7.97 -14.70
N GLY A 259 6.46 -7.18 -13.64
CA GLY A 259 5.44 -6.16 -13.44
C GLY A 259 5.90 -4.78 -13.87
N ASN A 260 5.27 -3.76 -13.29
CA ASN A 260 5.58 -2.35 -13.55
C ASN A 260 5.50 -1.99 -15.05
N ILE A 261 4.51 -2.56 -15.74
CA ILE A 261 4.27 -2.31 -17.16
C ILE A 261 3.35 -1.09 -17.30
N MET A 262 3.81 -0.09 -18.06
CA MET A 262 3.04 1.12 -18.35
C MET A 262 1.62 0.77 -18.85
N GLY A 263 0.62 1.51 -18.37
CA GLY A 263 -0.79 1.29 -18.71
C GLY A 263 -1.46 0.08 -18.04
N LYS A 264 -0.73 -0.79 -17.32
CA LYS A 264 -1.29 -2.01 -16.70
C LYS A 264 -1.47 -1.93 -15.17
N TYR A 265 -1.19 -0.79 -14.53
CA TYR A 265 -1.22 -0.62 -13.07
C TYR A 265 -2.60 -0.85 -12.47
N ASN A 266 -3.66 -0.24 -13.03
CA ASN A 266 -5.03 -0.40 -12.51
C ASN A 266 -5.48 -1.86 -12.33
N ASN A 267 -4.99 -2.76 -13.19
CA ASN A 267 -5.38 -4.17 -13.16
C ASN A 267 -4.43 -5.03 -12.31
N ASN A 268 -3.29 -4.48 -11.88
CA ASN A 268 -2.23 -5.23 -11.21
C ASN A 268 -1.86 -4.71 -9.83
N VAL A 269 -2.03 -3.43 -9.54
CA VAL A 269 -1.75 -2.82 -8.24
C VAL A 269 -3.08 -2.37 -7.67
N LEU A 270 -3.73 -3.28 -6.96
CA LEU A 270 -5.05 -3.07 -6.39
C LEU A 270 -4.93 -2.34 -5.05
N PRO A 271 -5.87 -1.46 -4.67
CA PRO A 271 -5.93 -0.92 -3.32
C PRO A 271 -6.15 -2.03 -2.28
N ILE A 272 -5.81 -1.76 -1.02
CA ILE A 272 -6.25 -2.62 0.09
C ILE A 272 -7.77 -2.81 0.00
N SER A 273 -8.21 -4.07 0.13
CA SER A 273 -9.61 -4.42 -0.07
C SER A 273 -10.51 -3.75 0.99
N GLU A 274 -11.72 -3.35 0.59
CA GLU A 274 -12.72 -2.76 1.49
C GLU A 274 -12.99 -3.63 2.71
N LYS A 275 -13.07 -4.95 2.52
CA LYS A 275 -13.27 -5.91 3.61
C LYS A 275 -12.17 -5.79 4.67
N VAL A 276 -10.90 -5.68 4.25
CA VAL A 276 -9.77 -5.53 5.18
C VAL A 276 -9.84 -4.21 5.93
N ILE A 277 -10.17 -3.13 5.24
CA ILE A 277 -10.27 -1.81 5.86
C ILE A 277 -11.43 -1.78 6.88
N TYR A 278 -12.59 -2.33 6.50
CA TYR A 278 -13.74 -2.44 7.38
C TYR A 278 -13.40 -3.25 8.65
N MET A 279 -12.78 -4.42 8.50
CA MET A 279 -12.37 -5.23 9.64
C MET A 279 -11.40 -4.46 10.55
N TYR A 280 -10.44 -3.74 9.98
CA TYR A 280 -9.50 -2.96 10.78
C TYR A 280 -10.20 -1.89 11.62
N ASN A 281 -11.09 -1.09 11.01
CA ASN A 281 -11.82 -0.03 11.71
C ASN A 281 -12.73 -0.61 12.80
N TYR A 282 -13.38 -1.75 12.55
CA TYR A 282 -14.24 -2.39 13.52
C TYR A 282 -13.49 -2.82 14.79
N TYR A 283 -12.25 -3.34 14.64
CA TYR A 283 -11.45 -3.75 15.79
C TYR A 283 -10.70 -2.60 16.46
N ALA A 284 -10.32 -1.55 15.72
CA ALA A 284 -9.67 -0.37 16.28
C ALA A 284 -10.58 0.33 17.31
N ASN A 285 -11.87 0.47 17.00
CA ASN A 285 -12.85 1.09 17.90
C ASN A 285 -13.25 0.26 19.13
N ARG A 286 -12.72 -0.97 19.27
CA ARG A 286 -12.96 -1.83 20.45
C ARG A 286 -11.76 -1.86 21.42
N GLN A 287 -10.67 -1.19 21.08
CA GLN A 287 -9.47 -1.10 21.93
C GLN A 287 -9.36 0.26 22.66
N GLU A 288 -10.40 1.10 22.54
CA GLU A 288 -10.66 2.29 23.36
C GLU A 288 -11.74 1.95 24.39
#